data_AF-A0A9F2R9D3-F1
#
_entry.id   AF-A0A9F2R9D3-F1
#
_cell.length_a   1.000
_cell.length_b   1.000
_cell.length_c   1.000
_cell.angle_alpha   90.00
_cell.angle_beta   90.00
_cell.angle_gamma   90.00
#
_symmetry.space_group_name_H-M   'P 1'
#
loop_
_entity.id
_entity.type
_entity.pdbx_description
1 polymer ?
#
loop_
_entity_poly.entity_id
_entity_poly.type
_entity_poly.pdbx_seq_one_letter_code
_entity_poly.pdbx_strand_id
1 'polypeptide(L)'
;MDAATLTYDTLRFEYEDFPETKEPVWILGRKYSALTEKEEILLDVTSRLWFTYRKGFPAIGGTGPTSDTGWGCMLRCGQMIFAQALVGRHLGRDWRWMKGKKQTDNYYNVWNAFIDKKDSYYSIHQIAQMGVGEGKSIGQWYGPNTVAQVLK
;
A
#
# COMPACT_ATOMS: atom_id res chain seq x y z
N MET A 1 19.96 9.85 -13.31
CA MET A 1 19.02 8.78 -12.90
C MET A 1 19.77 7.48 -13.03
N ASP A 2 19.99 6.77 -11.93
CA ASP A 2 20.82 5.58 -11.89
C ASP A 2 20.05 4.36 -12.39
N ALA A 3 20.59 3.64 -13.38
CA ALA A 3 19.92 2.53 -14.06
C ALA A 3 19.52 1.40 -13.10
N ALA A 4 20.21 1.27 -11.97
CA ALA A 4 19.92 0.30 -10.91
C ALA A 4 18.53 0.48 -10.25
N THR A 5 17.88 1.63 -10.38
CA THR A 5 16.55 1.86 -9.78
C THR A 5 15.40 1.31 -10.63
N LEU A 6 15.58 1.14 -11.95
CA LEU A 6 14.53 0.65 -12.84
C LEU A 6 14.38 -0.88 -12.79
N THR A 7 15.42 -1.61 -12.41
CA THR A 7 15.41 -3.09 -12.36
C THR A 7 14.51 -3.66 -11.27
N TYR A 8 14.10 -2.85 -10.29
CA TYR A 8 13.19 -3.24 -9.21
C TYR A 8 11.72 -2.93 -9.51
N ASP A 9 11.40 -2.35 -10.67
CA ASP A 9 10.02 -2.09 -11.12
C ASP A 9 9.49 -3.29 -11.92
N THR A 10 9.32 -4.42 -11.22
CA THR A 10 8.91 -5.71 -11.82
C THR A 10 7.45 -5.76 -12.25
N LEU A 11 6.63 -4.78 -11.88
CA LEU A 11 5.21 -4.70 -12.21
C LEU A 11 4.93 -4.05 -13.58
N ARG A 12 5.97 -3.71 -14.36
CA ARG A 12 5.82 -3.02 -15.65
C ARG A 12 5.41 -3.91 -16.82
N PHE A 13 5.40 -5.22 -16.67
CA PHE A 13 5.22 -6.16 -17.79
C PHE A 13 4.05 -7.11 -17.55
N GLU A 14 3.34 -7.39 -18.65
CA GLU A 14 2.23 -8.35 -18.87
C GLU A 14 1.10 -8.37 -17.82
N TYR A 15 -0.12 -8.08 -18.29
CA TYR A 15 -1.35 -8.23 -17.50
C TYR A 15 -2.18 -9.35 -18.14
N GLU A 16 -2.42 -10.42 -17.37
CA GLU A 16 -3.44 -11.41 -17.71
C GLU A 16 -4.74 -11.06 -17.00
N ASP A 17 -5.87 -11.21 -17.71
CA ASP A 17 -7.19 -11.09 -17.10
C ASP A 17 -7.47 -12.25 -16.15
N PHE A 18 -8.43 -12.05 -15.23
CA PHE A 18 -8.84 -13.09 -14.30
C PHE A 18 -9.26 -14.37 -15.04
N PRO A 19 -8.70 -15.55 -14.70
CA PRO A 19 -9.04 -16.79 -15.39
C PRO A 19 -10.50 -17.16 -15.16
N GLU A 20 -11.17 -17.63 -16.21
CA GLU A 20 -12.53 -18.15 -16.09
C GLU A 20 -12.49 -19.52 -15.41
N THR A 21 -12.93 -19.55 -14.15
CA THR A 21 -12.94 -20.77 -13.33
C THR A 21 -14.23 -20.90 -12.53
N LYS A 22 -14.63 -22.14 -12.25
CA LYS A 22 -15.74 -22.46 -11.34
C LYS A 22 -15.34 -22.30 -9.87
N GLU A 23 -14.04 -22.27 -9.59
CA GLU A 23 -13.53 -22.05 -8.23
C GLU A 23 -13.86 -20.64 -7.74
N PRO A 24 -14.17 -20.48 -6.45
CA PRO A 24 -14.49 -19.17 -5.91
C PRO A 24 -13.26 -18.29 -5.76
N VAL A 25 -13.43 -17.00 -6.04
CA VAL A 25 -12.42 -15.96 -5.76
C VAL A 25 -12.67 -15.41 -4.36
N TRP A 26 -11.65 -15.46 -3.50
CA TRP A 26 -11.72 -14.92 -2.14
C TRP A 26 -10.91 -13.64 -2.02
N ILE A 27 -11.56 -12.56 -1.59
CA ILE A 27 -10.92 -11.27 -1.33
C ILE A 27 -11.30 -10.85 0.09
N LEU A 28 -10.33 -10.88 1.01
CA LEU A 28 -10.47 -10.34 2.37
C LEU A 28 -11.79 -10.74 3.06
N GLY A 29 -12.07 -12.05 3.08
CA GLY A 29 -13.25 -12.64 3.71
C GLY A 29 -14.54 -12.62 2.87
N ARG A 30 -14.52 -12.13 1.63
CA ARG A 30 -15.65 -12.21 0.68
C ARG A 30 -15.38 -13.23 -0.39
N LYS A 31 -16.42 -13.99 -0.73
CA LYS A 31 -16.44 -14.99 -1.79
C LYS A 31 -17.13 -14.40 -3.02
N TYR A 32 -16.54 -14.62 -4.19
CA TYR A 32 -17.05 -14.18 -5.48
C TYR A 32 -16.98 -15.31 -6.51
N SER A 33 -17.82 -15.23 -7.54
CA SER A 33 -17.79 -16.06 -8.74
C SER A 33 -17.02 -15.36 -9.85
N ALA A 34 -15.93 -15.98 -10.32
CA ALA A 34 -15.19 -15.47 -11.49
C ALA A 34 -16.01 -15.46 -12.78
N LEU A 35 -17.15 -16.16 -12.83
CA LEU A 35 -18.02 -16.27 -14.01
C LEU A 35 -19.10 -15.20 -14.05
N THR A 36 -19.58 -14.75 -12.88
CA THR A 36 -20.77 -13.88 -12.78
C THR A 36 -20.53 -12.57 -12.04
N GLU A 37 -19.45 -12.45 -11.26
CA GLU A 37 -19.19 -11.31 -10.37
C GLU A 37 -17.82 -10.64 -10.69
N LYS A 38 -17.43 -10.62 -11.98
CA LYS A 38 -16.14 -10.05 -12.41
C LYS A 38 -16.03 -8.55 -12.07
N GLU A 39 -17.11 -7.79 -12.24
CA GLU A 39 -17.12 -6.36 -11.93
C GLU A 39 -16.96 -6.10 -10.43
N GLU A 40 -17.58 -6.93 -9.58
CA GLU A 40 -17.49 -6.85 -8.13
C GLU A 40 -16.10 -7.23 -7.62
N ILE A 41 -15.46 -8.23 -8.24
CA ILE A 41 -14.06 -8.60 -7.99
C ILE A 41 -13.15 -7.39 -8.29
N LEU A 42 -13.26 -6.83 -9.49
CA LEU A 42 -12.45 -5.68 -9.91
C LEU A 42 -12.71 -4.47 -9.01
N LEU A 43 -13.97 -4.20 -8.68
CA LEU A 43 -14.34 -3.09 -7.83
C LEU A 43 -13.78 -3.27 -6.42
N ASP A 44 -13.79 -4.48 -5.86
CA ASP A 44 -13.24 -4.71 -4.52
C ASP A 44 -11.72 -4.56 -4.46
N VAL A 45 -11.01 -5.11 -5.46
CA VAL A 45 -9.56 -4.98 -5.59
C VAL A 45 -9.15 -3.52 -5.80
N THR A 46 -9.78 -2.83 -6.75
CA THR A 46 -9.46 -1.42 -7.07
C THR A 46 -9.86 -0.43 -5.97
N SER A 47 -10.74 -0.86 -5.05
CA SER A 47 -11.06 -0.08 -3.85
C SER A 47 -9.99 -0.16 -2.77
N ARG A 48 -9.05 -1.11 -2.82
CA ARG A 48 -8.00 -1.20 -1.82
C ARG A 48 -6.99 -0.06 -1.99
N LEU A 49 -6.53 0.48 -0.88
CA LEU A 49 -5.48 1.50 -0.90
C LEU A 49 -4.15 0.85 -1.30
N TRP A 50 -3.68 1.20 -2.49
CA TRP A 50 -2.47 0.64 -3.09
C TRP A 50 -1.31 1.62 -2.92
N PHE A 51 -0.26 1.15 -2.25
CA PHE A 51 0.97 1.91 -2.04
C PHE A 51 2.12 1.23 -2.77
N THR A 52 2.81 2.00 -3.59
CA THR A 52 3.94 1.56 -4.41
C THR A 52 5.17 2.38 -4.08
N TYR A 53 6.29 2.04 -4.72
CA TYR A 53 7.46 2.90 -4.68
C TYR A 53 7.15 4.31 -5.17
N ARG A 54 7.73 5.29 -4.49
CA ARG A 54 7.60 6.71 -4.77
C ARG A 54 8.97 7.33 -4.89
N LYS A 55 9.04 8.43 -5.63
CA LYS A 55 10.25 9.21 -5.87
C LYS A 55 9.93 10.69 -5.83
N GLY A 56 10.91 11.51 -5.43
CA GLY A 56 10.75 12.96 -5.32
C GLY A 56 9.97 13.40 -4.08
N PHE A 57 9.81 12.53 -3.08
CA PHE A 57 9.29 12.93 -1.77
C PHE A 57 10.39 13.66 -0.96
N PRO A 58 10.05 14.45 0.07
CA PRO A 58 11.03 15.14 0.91
C PRO A 58 12.07 14.18 1.51
N ALA A 59 13.34 14.57 1.59
CA ALA A 59 14.41 13.69 2.08
C ALA A 59 14.10 13.16 3.49
N ILE A 60 14.15 11.83 3.68
CA ILE A 60 13.92 11.20 4.99
C ILE A 60 15.04 11.64 5.94
N GLY A 61 14.68 12.18 7.12
CA GLY A 61 15.66 12.73 8.06
C GLY A 61 16.39 13.99 7.56
N GLY A 62 15.91 14.64 6.49
CA GLY A 62 16.49 15.86 5.91
C GLY A 62 17.63 15.62 4.92
N THR A 63 18.36 14.50 5.02
CA THR A 63 19.49 14.17 4.14
C THR A 63 19.45 12.76 3.56
N GLY A 64 18.49 11.93 3.99
CA GLY A 64 18.33 10.56 3.54
C GLY A 64 17.64 10.43 2.18
N PRO A 65 17.16 9.22 1.83
CA PRO A 65 16.57 8.96 0.53
C PRO A 65 15.36 9.86 0.21
N THR A 66 15.19 10.17 -1.07
CA THR A 66 14.00 10.82 -1.66
C THR A 66 13.21 9.87 -2.55
N SER A 67 13.58 8.59 -2.53
CA SER A 67 12.90 7.48 -3.18
C SER A 67 13.03 6.22 -2.33
N ASP A 68 11.97 5.40 -2.30
CA ASP A 68 11.98 4.10 -1.62
C ASP A 68 12.15 2.91 -2.58
N THR A 69 12.37 3.18 -3.87
CA THR A 69 12.65 2.16 -4.87
C THR A 69 13.85 1.30 -4.48
N GLY A 70 13.67 -0.02 -4.50
CA GLY A 70 14.71 -1.00 -4.21
C GLY A 70 14.88 -1.36 -2.73
N TRP A 71 14.12 -0.77 -1.81
CA TRP A 71 14.18 -1.11 -0.39
C TRP A 71 12.86 -0.99 0.39
N GLY A 72 11.92 -0.18 -0.08
CA GLY A 72 10.67 0.12 0.62
C GLY A 72 9.56 -0.94 0.49
N CYS A 73 9.75 -2.04 -0.24
CA CYS A 73 8.65 -2.94 -0.62
C CYS A 73 7.86 -3.46 0.58
N MET A 74 8.56 -3.97 1.61
CA MET A 74 7.89 -4.46 2.81
C MET A 74 7.22 -3.35 3.62
N LEU A 75 7.78 -2.12 3.59
CA LEU A 75 7.17 -0.96 4.24
C LEU A 75 5.86 -0.60 3.53
N ARG A 76 5.83 -0.63 2.18
CA ARG A 76 4.61 -0.44 1.38
C ARG A 76 3.58 -1.54 1.61
N CYS A 77 4.00 -2.80 1.73
CA CYS A 77 3.10 -3.89 2.15
C CYS A 77 2.50 -3.64 3.54
N GLY A 78 3.31 -3.17 4.49
CA GLY A 78 2.85 -2.73 5.81
C GLY A 78 1.82 -1.60 5.74
N GLN A 79 2.07 -0.58 4.92
CA GLN A 79 1.11 0.49 4.66
C GLN A 79 -0.21 -0.06 4.11
N MET A 80 -0.18 -0.98 3.14
CA MET A 80 -1.39 -1.54 2.52
C MET A 80 -2.24 -2.33 3.52
N ILE A 81 -1.63 -3.24 4.29
CA ILE A 81 -2.39 -4.05 5.26
C ILE A 81 -2.93 -3.20 6.40
N PHE A 82 -2.17 -2.20 6.86
CA PHE A 82 -2.62 -1.30 7.93
C PHE A 82 -3.68 -0.31 7.44
N ALA A 83 -3.54 0.22 6.23
CA ALA A 83 -4.56 1.03 5.58
C ALA A 83 -5.86 0.24 5.38
N GLN A 84 -5.78 -1.05 5.03
CA GLN A 84 -6.96 -1.90 4.95
C GLN A 84 -7.65 -2.06 6.32
N ALA A 85 -6.90 -2.15 7.41
CA ALA A 85 -7.47 -2.13 8.76
C ALA A 85 -8.17 -0.79 9.06
N LEU A 86 -7.57 0.34 8.70
CA LEU A 86 -8.17 1.67 8.85
C LEU A 86 -9.41 1.87 7.96
N VAL A 87 -9.41 1.35 6.72
CA VAL A 87 -10.61 1.30 5.88
C VAL A 87 -11.70 0.49 6.59
N GLY A 88 -11.39 -0.69 7.12
CA GLY A 88 -12.34 -1.49 7.90
C GLY A 88 -12.91 -0.72 9.11
N ARG A 89 -12.04 -0.01 9.84
CA ARG A 89 -12.37 0.78 11.03
C ARG A 89 -13.24 2.01 10.75
N HIS A 90 -12.96 2.74 9.66
CA HIS A 90 -13.51 4.09 9.41
C HIS A 90 -14.52 4.16 8.26
N LEU A 91 -14.49 3.19 7.34
CA LEU A 91 -15.35 3.14 6.15
C LEU A 91 -16.19 1.86 6.09
N GLY A 92 -15.73 0.78 6.73
CA GLY A 92 -16.37 -0.54 6.70
C GLY A 92 -15.92 -1.40 5.51
N ARG A 93 -16.08 -2.72 5.63
CA ARG A 93 -15.66 -3.69 4.60
C ARG A 93 -16.48 -3.59 3.30
N ASP A 94 -17.72 -3.11 3.38
CA ASP A 94 -18.62 -2.88 2.25
C ASP A 94 -18.26 -1.65 1.42
N TRP A 95 -17.47 -0.71 1.96
CA TRP A 95 -17.08 0.47 1.22
C TRP A 95 -16.32 0.11 -0.07
N ARG A 96 -16.62 0.85 -1.13
CA ARG A 96 -15.98 0.76 -2.45
C ARG A 96 -15.61 2.16 -2.95
N TRP A 97 -14.43 2.27 -3.53
CA TRP A 97 -13.99 3.47 -4.22
C TRP A 97 -14.60 3.49 -5.63
N MET A 98 -15.15 4.65 -6.00
CA MET A 98 -15.77 4.83 -7.31
C MET A 98 -15.14 6.05 -7.98
N LYS A 99 -14.52 5.83 -9.14
CA LYS A 99 -13.92 6.91 -9.94
C LYS A 99 -14.98 7.98 -10.24
N GLY A 100 -14.61 9.25 -10.06
CA GLY A 100 -15.50 10.38 -10.31
C GLY A 100 -16.55 10.64 -9.22
N LYS A 101 -16.69 9.77 -8.22
CA LYS A 101 -17.51 10.05 -7.04
C LYS A 101 -16.67 10.67 -5.93
N LYS A 102 -17.18 11.75 -5.34
CA LYS A 102 -16.59 12.36 -4.14
C LYS A 102 -16.58 11.33 -3.01
N GLN A 103 -15.43 11.18 -2.36
CA GLN A 103 -15.27 10.29 -1.21
C GLN A 103 -15.60 11.03 0.09
N THR A 104 -15.85 10.27 1.15
CA THR A 104 -16.13 10.84 2.48
C THR A 104 -14.86 11.41 3.11
N ASP A 105 -15.02 12.31 4.09
CA ASP A 105 -13.88 12.87 4.83
C ASP A 105 -13.08 11.77 5.54
N ASN A 106 -13.75 10.72 6.02
CA ASN A 106 -13.10 9.54 6.58
C ASN A 106 -12.13 8.87 5.60
N TYR A 107 -12.47 8.80 4.30
CA TYR A 107 -11.57 8.23 3.30
C TYR A 107 -10.33 9.11 3.14
N TYR A 108 -10.51 10.43 3.03
CA TYR A 108 -9.40 11.36 2.92
C TYR A 108 -8.52 11.34 4.17
N ASN A 109 -9.09 11.19 5.37
CA ASN A 109 -8.34 11.06 6.61
C ASN A 109 -7.47 9.80 6.62
N VAL A 110 -8.03 8.66 6.19
CA VAL A 110 -7.25 7.41 6.06
C VAL A 110 -6.15 7.60 5.02
N TRP A 111 -6.48 8.10 3.83
CA TRP A 111 -5.51 8.33 2.75
C TRP A 111 -4.37 9.25 3.18
N ASN A 112 -4.70 10.38 3.82
CA ASN A 112 -3.74 11.38 4.29
C ASN A 112 -2.77 10.80 5.33
N ALA A 113 -3.16 9.76 6.07
CA ALA A 113 -2.27 9.13 7.04
C ALA A 113 -1.05 8.42 6.39
N PHE A 114 -1.10 8.10 5.09
CA PHE A 114 -0.04 7.34 4.40
C PHE A 114 0.74 8.13 3.35
N ILE A 115 0.38 9.40 3.12
CA ILE A 115 1.09 10.25 2.16
C ILE A 115 2.58 10.34 2.51
N ASP A 116 3.46 10.40 1.49
CA ASP A 116 4.91 10.48 1.67
C ASP A 116 5.37 11.87 2.15
N LYS A 117 4.86 12.29 3.31
CA LYS A 117 5.24 13.49 4.03
C LYS A 117 5.45 13.14 5.49
N LYS A 118 6.43 13.80 6.11
CA LYS A 118 6.82 13.60 7.51
C LYS A 118 5.69 13.81 8.53
N ASP A 119 4.66 14.58 8.19
CA ASP A 119 3.51 14.88 9.06
C ASP A 119 2.39 13.83 8.97
N SER A 120 2.49 12.88 8.04
CA SER A 120 1.52 11.79 7.89
C SER A 120 1.95 10.60 8.75
N TYR A 121 1.03 10.11 9.60
CA TYR A 121 1.29 9.13 10.68
C TYR A 121 2.04 7.88 10.22
N TYR A 122 1.64 7.32 9.08
CA TYR A 122 2.15 6.07 8.53
C TYR A 122 2.84 6.30 7.19
N SER A 123 3.42 7.49 6.99
CA SER A 123 4.27 7.79 5.84
C SER A 123 5.49 6.88 5.78
N ILE A 124 6.09 6.77 4.60
CA ILE A 124 7.39 6.10 4.44
C ILE A 124 8.47 6.72 5.33
N HIS A 125 8.37 8.03 5.60
CA HIS A 125 9.25 8.77 6.51
C HIS A 125 9.13 8.25 7.94
N GLN A 126 7.90 8.20 8.47
CA GLN A 126 7.66 7.77 9.84
C GLN A 126 8.02 6.30 10.03
N ILE A 127 7.65 5.43 9.10
CA ILE A 127 7.97 4.01 9.17
C ILE A 127 9.48 3.77 9.14
N ALA A 128 10.21 4.39 8.20
CA ALA A 128 11.65 4.22 8.09
C ALA A 128 12.40 4.81 9.31
N GLN A 129 11.94 5.95 9.82
CA GLN A 129 12.56 6.60 10.99
C GLN A 129 12.29 5.82 12.27
N MET A 130 11.08 5.30 12.46
CA MET A 130 10.71 4.51 13.63
C MET A 130 11.46 3.18 13.68
N GLY A 131 11.65 2.51 12.55
CA GLY A 131 12.39 1.24 12.55
C GLY A 131 13.88 1.36 12.89
N VAL A 132 14.44 2.57 12.98
CA VAL A 132 15.75 2.78 13.64
C VAL A 132 15.72 2.29 15.09
N GLY A 133 14.60 2.51 15.80
CA GLY A 133 14.38 1.97 17.15
C GLY A 133 14.31 0.43 17.19
N GLU A 134 13.89 -0.19 16.08
CA GLU A 134 13.85 -1.64 15.88
C GLU A 134 15.17 -2.20 15.32
N GLY A 135 16.25 -1.42 15.34
CA GLY A 135 17.57 -1.83 14.84
C GLY A 135 17.68 -1.90 13.31
N LYS A 136 16.82 -1.18 12.58
CA LYS A 136 16.85 -1.08 11.11
C LYS A 136 17.28 0.32 10.66
N SER A 137 18.39 0.38 9.94
CA SER A 137 18.82 1.62 9.30
C SER A 137 17.84 2.04 8.19
N ILE A 138 17.73 3.35 7.95
CA ILE A 138 16.97 3.87 6.80
C ILE A 138 17.56 3.31 5.51
N GLY A 139 16.70 2.80 4.62
CA GLY A 139 17.14 2.12 3.39
C GLY A 139 17.29 0.60 3.53
N GLN A 140 17.18 0.04 4.73
CA GLN A 140 17.25 -1.40 4.94
C GLN A 140 15.90 -2.09 4.69
N TRP A 141 15.96 -3.30 4.15
CA TRP A 141 14.80 -4.15 3.93
C TRP A 141 14.25 -4.68 5.26
N TYR A 142 12.92 -4.69 5.39
CA TYR A 142 12.22 -5.19 6.57
C TYR A 142 11.70 -6.60 6.31
N GLY A 143 11.60 -7.39 7.38
CA GLY A 143 10.75 -8.59 7.41
C GLY A 143 9.35 -8.24 7.93
N PRO A 144 8.38 -9.16 7.80
CA PRO A 144 7.00 -8.94 8.24
C PRO A 144 6.87 -8.53 9.73
N ASN A 145 7.65 -9.14 10.63
CA ASN A 145 7.58 -8.82 12.06
C ASN A 145 8.02 -7.38 12.33
N THR A 146 9.12 -6.92 11.74
CA THR A 146 9.64 -5.57 11.99
C THR A 146 8.67 -4.49 11.52
N VAL A 147 8.08 -4.64 10.33
CA VAL A 147 7.09 -3.65 9.87
C VAL A 147 5.83 -3.65 10.75
N ALA A 148 5.43 -4.81 11.28
CA ALA A 148 4.32 -4.90 12.22
C ALA A 148 4.62 -4.21 13.57
N GLN A 149 5.83 -4.35 14.11
CA GLN A 149 6.24 -3.65 15.35
C GLN A 149 6.32 -2.13 15.13
N VAL A 150 6.81 -1.68 13.97
CA VAL A 150 6.86 -0.25 13.63
C VAL A 150 5.46 0.38 13.52
N LEU A 151 4.46 -0.41 13.10
CA LEU A 151 3.07 0.06 12.95
C LEU A 151 2.26 0.00 14.26
N LYS A 152 2.78 -0.64 15.30
CA LYS A 152 2.12 -0.85 16.60
C LYS A 152 2.20 0.40 17.48
#